data_AF-A0A318TMC2-F1
#
_entry.id   AF-A0A318TMC2-F1
#
_cell.length_a   1.000
_cell.length_b   1.000
_cell.length_c   1.000
_cell.angle_alpha   90.00
_cell.angle_beta   90.00
_cell.angle_gamma   90.00
#
_symmetry.space_group_name_H-M   'P 1'
#
loop_
_entity.id
_entity.type
_entity.pdbx_description
1 polymer ?
#
loop_
_entity_poly.entity_id
_entity_poly.type
_entity_poly.pdbx_seq_one_letter_code
_entity_poly.pdbx_strand_id
1 'polypeptide(L)'
;MKLLHNTKNSNATSIINSQTIHGSIFNIKDYLEEFFEKVSEANGSVELLHEYDDGKIYVPWLGSGVYCYSEFDIRLAKEYKKKQGDRTVIAIEIDSSKIDENNLLNIDSQESRKILKEFLDQRLKEIAFDYFDKGNEQLGDSTLLLREILIISFDNYYVGYPFAAGIILDLFLNSSETQYNIVKGSFRKGGGKGKFKNTVWIDTYFTIKENNVISSLNKIC
;
A
#
# COMPACT_ATOMS: atom_id res chain seq x y z
N MET A 1 12.36 -15.92 4.48
CA MET A 1 12.78 -14.52 4.19
C MET A 1 12.56 -13.68 5.43
N LYS A 2 13.50 -12.82 5.82
CA LYS A 2 13.35 -11.94 6.98
C LYS A 2 12.90 -10.54 6.59
N LEU A 3 11.84 -10.07 7.23
CA LEU A 3 11.29 -8.73 7.08
C LEU A 3 11.28 -7.98 8.41
N LEU A 4 11.36 -6.64 8.35
CA LEU A 4 11.39 -5.79 9.54
C LEU A 4 10.14 -4.93 9.61
N HIS A 5 9.41 -5.03 10.72
CA HIS A 5 8.24 -4.18 11.01
C HIS A 5 8.55 -3.24 12.18
N ASN A 6 8.31 -1.94 11.99
CA ASN A 6 8.48 -0.93 13.04
C ASN A 6 7.12 -0.54 13.61
N THR A 7 6.95 -0.62 14.93
CA THR A 7 5.67 -0.32 15.60
C THR A 7 5.87 0.23 17.01
N LYS A 8 4.77 0.64 17.65
CA LYS A 8 4.80 1.10 19.06
C LYS A 8 5.18 -0.06 19.98
N ASN A 9 5.88 0.20 21.09
CA ASN A 9 6.28 -0.84 22.04
C ASN A 9 5.13 -1.71 22.54
N SER A 10 3.97 -1.11 22.85
CA SER A 10 2.76 -1.85 23.26
C SER A 10 2.32 -2.87 22.21
N ASN A 11 2.30 -2.46 20.95
CA ASN A 11 1.90 -3.31 19.83
C ASN A 11 2.93 -4.40 19.60
N ALA A 12 4.22 -4.09 19.72
CA ALA A 12 5.27 -5.09 19.59
C ALA A 12 5.19 -6.15 20.68
N THR A 13 5.00 -5.76 21.94
CA THR A 13 4.77 -6.72 23.03
C THR A 13 3.55 -7.59 22.76
N SER A 14 2.45 -6.99 22.27
CA SER A 14 1.25 -7.75 21.90
C SER A 14 1.54 -8.78 20.80
N ILE A 15 2.18 -8.37 19.69
CA ILE A 15 2.51 -9.23 18.55
C ILE A 15 3.42 -10.39 18.98
N ILE A 16 4.43 -10.12 19.81
CA ILE A 16 5.37 -11.14 20.29
C ILE A 16 4.68 -12.13 21.24
N ASN A 17 3.80 -11.66 22.12
CA ASN A 17 3.08 -12.54 23.04
C ASN A 17 2.01 -13.37 22.33
N SER A 18 1.30 -12.80 21.36
CA SER A 18 0.26 -13.51 20.60
C SER A 18 0.80 -14.33 19.44
N GLN A 19 2.06 -14.12 19.04
CA GLN A 19 2.64 -14.65 17.80
C GLN A 19 1.74 -14.40 16.58
N THR A 20 1.05 -13.27 16.58
CA THR A 20 0.06 -12.91 15.55
C THR A 20 0.25 -11.45 15.15
N ILE A 21 0.20 -11.19 13.86
CA ILE A 21 0.11 -9.84 13.30
C ILE A 21 -1.34 -9.49 12.95
N HIS A 22 -1.68 -8.22 13.08
CA HIS A 22 -2.94 -7.66 12.62
C HIS A 22 -2.65 -6.56 11.61
N GLY A 23 -3.20 -6.69 10.40
CA GLY A 23 -3.10 -5.68 9.36
C GLY A 23 -3.68 -4.34 9.80
N SER A 24 -3.15 -3.25 9.25
CA SER A 24 -3.78 -1.94 9.45
C SER A 24 -5.17 -1.93 8.83
N ILE A 25 -6.16 -1.41 9.56
CA ILE A 25 -7.50 -1.18 9.02
C ILE A 25 -7.42 0.06 8.13
N PHE A 26 -7.50 -0.14 6.82
CA PHE A 26 -7.70 0.92 5.83
C PHE A 26 -9.06 0.70 5.18
N ASN A 27 -9.90 1.73 5.16
CA ASN A 27 -11.20 1.70 4.52
C ASN A 27 -11.13 2.44 3.18
N ILE A 28 -10.99 1.67 2.10
CA ILE A 28 -10.93 2.22 0.74
C ILE A 28 -12.21 2.97 0.35
N LYS A 29 -13.37 2.57 0.90
CA LYS A 29 -14.65 3.24 0.61
C LYS A 29 -14.64 4.67 1.14
N ASP A 30 -14.36 4.84 2.43
CA ASP A 30 -14.31 6.16 3.07
C ASP A 30 -13.26 7.06 2.39
N TYR A 31 -12.11 6.48 2.02
CA TYR A 31 -11.07 7.21 1.30
C TYR A 31 -11.55 7.72 -0.08
N LEU A 32 -12.20 6.86 -0.86
CA LEU A 32 -12.66 7.22 -2.20
C LEU A 32 -13.82 8.21 -2.16
N GLU A 33 -14.72 8.11 -1.17
CA GLU A 33 -15.78 9.10 -0.92
C GLU A 33 -15.19 10.49 -0.67
N GLU A 34 -14.22 10.61 0.23
CA GLU A 34 -13.55 11.88 0.53
C GLU A 34 -12.78 12.43 -0.69
N PHE A 35 -12.14 11.54 -1.47
CA PHE A 35 -11.48 11.92 -2.71
C PHE A 35 -12.47 12.54 -3.70
N PHE A 36 -13.61 11.90 -3.94
CA PHE A 36 -14.61 12.38 -4.90
C PHE A 36 -15.30 13.67 -4.45
N GLU A 37 -15.58 13.82 -3.16
CA GLU A 37 -16.09 15.07 -2.59
C GLU A 37 -15.15 16.24 -2.94
N LYS A 38 -13.84 16.05 -2.74
CA LYS A 38 -12.82 17.06 -3.06
C LYS A 38 -12.68 17.34 -4.55
N VAL A 39 -12.81 16.32 -5.41
CA VAL A 39 -12.83 16.53 -6.87
C VAL A 39 -14.03 17.40 -7.28
N SER A 40 -15.20 17.13 -6.70
CA SER A 40 -16.42 17.88 -6.95
C SER A 40 -16.30 19.34 -6.49
N GLU A 41 -15.72 19.57 -5.32
CA GLU A 41 -15.48 20.93 -4.79
C GLU A 41 -14.46 21.72 -5.60
N ALA A 42 -13.44 21.04 -6.16
CA ALA A 42 -12.35 21.67 -6.89
C ALA A 42 -12.63 21.93 -8.38
N ASN A 43 -13.89 21.79 -8.84
CA ASN A 43 -14.30 21.92 -10.25
C ASN A 43 -13.38 21.14 -11.23
N GLY A 44 -12.96 19.93 -10.85
CA GLY A 44 -12.11 19.07 -11.68
C GLY A 44 -10.61 19.39 -11.65
N SER A 45 -10.16 20.40 -10.91
CA SER A 45 -8.74 20.65 -10.67
C SER A 45 -8.26 19.90 -9.42
N VAL A 46 -7.78 18.67 -9.61
CA VAL A 46 -7.28 17.84 -8.50
C VAL A 46 -5.77 17.86 -8.54
N GLU A 47 -5.15 18.67 -7.67
CA GLU A 47 -3.82 18.27 -7.18
C GLU A 47 -4.04 16.95 -6.44
N LEU A 48 -3.57 15.84 -7.03
CA LEU A 48 -3.59 14.54 -6.38
C LEU A 48 -2.97 14.73 -5.00
N LEU A 49 -3.79 14.61 -3.97
CA LEU A 49 -3.47 14.93 -2.58
C LEU A 49 -2.27 14.12 -2.12
N HIS A 50 -1.10 14.68 -2.35
CA HIS A 50 0.15 14.28 -1.75
C HIS A 50 0.35 15.25 -0.59
N GLU A 51 0.12 14.77 0.63
CA GLU A 51 0.26 15.50 1.91
C GLU A 51 -1.01 16.20 2.39
N TYR A 52 -1.72 15.56 3.32
CA TYR A 52 -2.37 16.30 4.40
C TYR A 52 -1.35 16.52 5.51
N ASP A 53 -0.96 17.77 5.72
CA ASP A 53 -0.04 18.22 6.79
C ASP A 53 -0.59 17.98 8.23
N ASP A 54 -1.81 17.46 8.38
CA ASP A 54 -2.53 17.35 9.66
C ASP A 54 -2.88 15.91 10.10
N GLY A 55 -2.41 14.88 9.37
CA GLY A 55 -2.43 13.50 9.87
C GLY A 55 -3.71 12.70 9.65
N LYS A 56 -4.49 12.95 8.60
CA LYS A 56 -5.64 12.11 8.25
C LYS A 56 -5.53 11.47 6.85
N ILE A 57 -5.67 10.14 6.88
CA ILE A 57 -5.84 9.13 5.82
C ILE A 57 -4.76 9.08 4.72
N TYR A 58 -3.76 8.22 4.93
CA TYR A 58 -2.83 7.78 3.89
C TYR A 58 -3.39 6.52 3.23
N VAL A 59 -3.45 6.47 1.89
CA VAL A 59 -3.60 5.18 1.20
C VAL A 59 -2.34 4.35 1.43
N PRO A 60 -2.45 3.12 1.93
CA PRO A 60 -1.31 2.22 2.05
C PRO A 60 -0.76 1.88 0.65
N TRP A 61 0.53 2.13 0.40
CA TRP A 61 1.12 2.03 -0.96
C TRP A 61 1.05 0.63 -1.59
N LEU A 62 0.93 -0.39 -0.76
CA LEU A 62 0.85 -1.81 -1.08
C LEU A 62 -0.48 -2.45 -0.61
N GLY A 63 -1.49 -1.62 -0.37
CA GLY A 63 -2.77 -2.03 0.18
C GLY A 63 -2.75 -2.34 1.68
N SER A 64 -3.90 -2.70 2.23
CA SER A 64 -4.07 -3.08 3.65
C SER A 64 -3.19 -4.27 4.09
N GLY A 65 -2.66 -4.23 5.32
CA GLY A 65 -1.86 -5.31 5.92
C GLY A 65 -0.75 -4.78 6.84
N VAL A 66 0.23 -5.62 7.17
CA VAL A 66 1.39 -5.23 8.00
C VAL A 66 2.57 -4.87 7.12
N TYR A 67 2.91 -3.58 7.16
CA TYR A 67 3.99 -2.99 6.37
C TYR A 67 5.34 -3.32 6.95
N CYS A 68 6.20 -3.88 6.11
CA CYS A 68 7.53 -4.31 6.47
C CYS A 68 8.55 -3.82 5.44
N TYR A 69 9.79 -3.73 5.90
CA TYR A 69 10.95 -3.42 5.07
C TYR A 69 11.79 -4.68 4.89
N SER A 70 12.55 -4.73 3.81
CA SER A 70 13.61 -5.73 3.66
C SER A 70 14.62 -5.61 4.80
N GLU A 71 15.17 -6.73 5.29
CA GLU A 71 16.24 -6.72 6.29
C GLU A 71 17.50 -5.98 5.79
N PHE A 72 17.72 -5.99 4.47
CA PHE A 72 18.84 -5.31 3.83
C PHE A 72 18.68 -3.79 3.81
N ASP A 73 17.47 -3.28 4.05
CA ASP A 73 17.14 -1.85 4.18
C ASP A 73 17.18 -1.39 5.65
N ILE A 74 18.07 -1.98 6.47
CA ILE A 74 18.18 -1.72 7.92
C ILE A 74 18.39 -0.24 8.28
N ARG A 75 18.86 0.58 7.32
CA ARG A 75 18.94 2.04 7.46
C ARG A 75 17.56 2.63 7.76
N LEU A 76 16.50 2.19 7.07
CA LEU A 76 15.12 2.64 7.30
C LEU A 76 14.65 2.23 8.70
N ALA A 77 14.83 0.96 9.07
CA ALA A 77 14.40 0.44 10.37
C ALA A 77 15.07 1.20 11.56
N LYS A 78 16.34 1.59 11.42
CA LYS A 78 17.10 2.34 12.43
C LYS A 78 16.82 3.85 12.43
N GLU A 79 16.59 4.47 11.27
CA GLU A 79 16.30 5.92 11.19
C GLU A 79 14.92 6.28 11.74
N TYR A 80 13.90 5.42 11.57
CA TYR A 80 12.56 5.67 12.14
C TYR A 80 12.55 5.63 13.68
N LYS A 81 13.35 4.76 14.31
CA LYS A 81 13.52 4.74 15.78
C LYS A 81 14.04 6.08 16.31
N LYS A 82 14.91 6.76 15.56
CA LYS A 82 15.47 8.07 15.94
C LYS A 82 14.49 9.24 15.77
N LYS A 83 13.58 9.19 14.79
CA LYS A 83 12.68 10.30 14.47
C LYS A 83 11.38 10.34 15.28
N GLN A 84 10.86 9.20 15.73
CA GLN A 84 9.49 9.13 16.29
C GLN A 84 9.37 8.73 17.76
N GLY A 85 10.47 8.41 18.47
CA GLY A 85 10.43 8.03 19.90
C GLY A 85 9.73 6.70 20.17
N ASP A 86 10.15 5.99 21.24
CA ASP A 86 9.63 4.72 21.76
C ASP A 86 9.00 3.71 20.76
N ARG A 87 9.75 3.39 19.70
CA ARG A 87 9.40 2.36 18.72
C ARG A 87 10.24 1.09 18.93
N THR A 88 9.61 -0.05 18.74
CA THR A 88 10.24 -1.38 18.71
C THR A 88 10.27 -1.89 17.27
N VAL A 89 11.34 -2.61 16.91
CA VAL A 89 11.45 -3.34 15.64
C VAL A 89 11.21 -4.83 15.88
N ILE A 90 10.33 -5.41 15.07
CA ILE A 90 10.00 -6.83 15.03
C ILE A 90 10.60 -7.43 13.75
N ALA A 91 11.31 -8.54 13.88
CA ALA A 91 11.62 -9.44 12.77
C ALA A 91 10.42 -10.34 12.50
N ILE A 92 9.98 -10.37 11.25
CA ILE A 92 8.97 -11.28 10.75
C ILE A 92 9.67 -12.24 9.79
N GLU A 93 9.79 -13.50 10.19
CA GLU A 93 10.37 -14.54 9.36
C GLU A 93 9.27 -15.19 8.54
N ILE A 94 9.29 -14.98 7.23
CA ILE A 94 8.38 -15.61 6.26
C ILE A 94 8.90 -17.00 5.90
N ASP A 95 8.01 -17.99 5.94
CA ASP A 95 8.27 -19.33 5.42
C ASP A 95 8.58 -19.25 3.92
N SER A 96 9.82 -19.56 3.54
CA SER A 96 10.28 -19.45 2.16
C SER A 96 9.50 -20.36 1.21
N SER A 97 8.89 -21.45 1.71
CA SER A 97 8.04 -22.33 0.89
C SER A 97 6.70 -21.69 0.52
N LYS A 98 6.31 -20.60 1.21
CA LYS A 98 5.09 -19.81 0.96
C LYS A 98 5.35 -18.59 0.08
N ILE A 99 6.58 -18.41 -0.41
CA ILE A 99 6.95 -17.33 -1.32
C ILE A 99 6.93 -17.88 -2.74
N ASP A 100 5.74 -18.00 -3.30
CA ASP A 100 5.51 -18.44 -4.67
C ASP A 100 4.58 -17.46 -5.40
N GLU A 101 4.37 -17.69 -6.69
CA GLU A 101 3.51 -16.87 -7.55
C GLU A 101 2.04 -16.81 -7.10
N ASN A 102 1.58 -17.78 -6.29
CA ASN A 102 0.21 -17.84 -5.79
C ASN A 102 0.02 -17.04 -4.49
N ASN A 103 1.10 -16.79 -3.75
CA ASN A 103 1.06 -16.09 -2.46
C ASN A 103 1.70 -14.70 -2.50
N LEU A 104 2.61 -14.45 -3.45
CA LEU A 104 3.34 -13.20 -3.59
C LEU A 104 2.91 -12.43 -4.83
N LEU A 105 2.28 -11.27 -4.61
CA LEU A 105 2.10 -10.26 -5.65
C LEU A 105 3.31 -9.32 -5.66
N ASN A 106 4.20 -9.49 -6.63
CA ASN A 106 5.37 -8.62 -6.80
C ASN A 106 5.10 -7.58 -7.89
N ILE A 107 4.62 -6.40 -7.50
CA ILE A 107 4.29 -5.31 -8.44
C ILE A 107 5.50 -4.75 -9.21
N ASP A 108 6.73 -5.09 -8.83
CA ASP A 108 7.90 -4.79 -9.64
C ASP A 108 8.03 -5.69 -10.88
N SER A 109 7.40 -6.87 -10.85
CA SER A 109 7.40 -7.81 -11.97
C SER A 109 6.54 -7.32 -13.14
N GLN A 110 6.88 -7.72 -14.36
CA GLN A 110 6.05 -7.41 -15.53
C GLN A 110 4.71 -8.15 -15.49
N GLU A 111 4.72 -9.37 -14.96
CA GLU A 111 3.54 -10.24 -14.87
C GLU A 111 2.48 -9.67 -13.93
N SER A 112 2.84 -9.33 -12.69
CA SER A 112 1.89 -8.69 -11.77
C SER A 112 1.38 -7.37 -12.32
N ARG A 113 2.21 -6.60 -13.04
CA ARG A 113 1.77 -5.37 -13.69
C ARG A 113 0.76 -5.61 -14.81
N LYS A 114 0.94 -6.67 -15.58
CA LYS A 114 -0.02 -7.10 -16.62
C LYS A 114 -1.36 -7.48 -15.98
N ILE A 115 -1.35 -8.27 -14.90
CA ILE A 115 -2.55 -8.67 -14.15
C ILE A 115 -3.30 -7.43 -13.61
N LEU A 116 -2.58 -6.50 -12.95
CA LEU A 116 -3.20 -5.29 -12.43
C LEU A 116 -3.75 -4.38 -13.53
N LYS A 117 -3.07 -4.30 -14.68
CA LYS A 117 -3.57 -3.52 -15.82
C LYS A 117 -4.83 -4.15 -16.42
N GLU A 118 -4.85 -5.46 -16.61
CA GLU A 118 -6.05 -6.20 -17.05
C GLU A 118 -7.21 -5.99 -16.08
N PHE A 119 -6.95 -6.00 -14.77
CA PHE A 119 -7.94 -5.64 -13.76
C PHE A 119 -8.50 -4.22 -13.95
N LEU A 120 -7.64 -3.22 -14.15
CA LEU A 120 -8.09 -1.83 -14.35
C LEU A 120 -8.90 -1.63 -15.64
N ASP A 121 -8.56 -2.37 -16.69
CA ASP A 121 -9.25 -2.29 -17.97
C ASP A 121 -10.59 -3.03 -17.97
N GLN A 122 -10.66 -4.18 -17.33
CA GLN A 122 -11.81 -5.09 -17.44
C GLN A 122 -12.76 -5.05 -16.25
N ARG A 123 -12.22 -4.91 -15.03
CA ARG A 123 -12.95 -5.19 -13.77
C ARG A 123 -13.23 -3.95 -12.93
N LEU A 124 -12.38 -2.92 -13.02
CA LEU A 124 -12.53 -1.73 -12.20
C LEU A 124 -13.90 -1.06 -12.39
N LYS A 125 -14.42 -1.03 -13.62
CA LYS A 125 -15.76 -0.48 -13.89
C LYS A 125 -16.82 -1.18 -13.05
N GLU A 126 -16.87 -2.51 -13.10
CA GLU A 126 -17.86 -3.33 -12.39
C GLU A 126 -17.81 -3.08 -10.88
N ILE A 127 -16.61 -3.08 -10.29
CA ILE A 127 -16.43 -2.90 -8.84
C ILE A 127 -16.75 -1.47 -8.41
N ALA A 128 -16.31 -0.48 -9.18
CA ALA A 128 -16.62 0.90 -8.85
C ALA A 128 -18.13 1.19 -8.97
N PHE A 129 -18.83 0.58 -9.92
CA PHE A 129 -20.30 0.61 -9.94
C PHE A 129 -20.92 0.05 -8.64
N ASP A 130 -20.41 -1.08 -8.12
CA ASP A 130 -20.92 -1.67 -6.87
C ASP A 130 -20.63 -0.84 -5.61
N TYR A 131 -19.50 -0.12 -5.57
CA TYR A 131 -19.12 0.72 -4.43
C TYR A 131 -19.79 2.11 -4.46
N PHE A 132 -20.04 2.68 -5.63
CA PHE A 132 -20.41 4.09 -5.79
C PHE A 132 -21.83 4.30 -6.35
N ASP A 133 -22.41 3.35 -7.08
CA ASP A 133 -23.58 3.62 -7.93
C ASP A 133 -24.91 3.02 -7.42
N LYS A 134 -25.14 3.02 -6.10
CA LYS A 134 -26.51 2.88 -5.59
C LYS A 134 -27.30 4.17 -5.82
N GLY A 135 -27.52 4.53 -7.08
CA GLY A 135 -28.61 5.39 -7.55
C GLY A 135 -28.28 6.85 -7.87
N ASN A 136 -27.07 7.21 -8.31
CA ASN A 136 -26.75 8.61 -8.62
C ASN A 136 -25.84 8.77 -9.86
N GLU A 137 -26.42 9.19 -11.00
CA GLU A 137 -25.75 9.31 -12.31
C GLU A 137 -24.48 10.19 -12.31
N GLN A 138 -24.36 11.18 -11.39
CA GLN A 138 -23.16 12.00 -11.25
C GLN A 138 -21.90 11.22 -10.77
N LEU A 139 -22.07 10.06 -10.13
CA LEU A 139 -20.96 9.23 -9.66
C LEU A 139 -20.36 8.34 -10.77
N GLY A 140 -21.08 8.13 -11.88
CA GLY A 140 -20.59 7.40 -13.05
C GLY A 140 -19.41 8.08 -13.73
N ASP A 141 -19.48 9.40 -13.91
CA ASP A 141 -18.39 10.20 -14.52
C ASP A 141 -17.15 10.27 -13.60
N SER A 142 -17.37 10.33 -12.29
CA SER A 142 -16.29 10.34 -11.28
C SER A 142 -15.52 9.02 -11.26
N THR A 143 -16.21 7.91 -11.45
CA THR A 143 -15.61 6.56 -11.56
C THR A 143 -14.76 6.40 -12.81
N LEU A 144 -15.22 6.93 -13.95
CA LEU A 144 -14.44 6.92 -15.19
C LEU A 144 -13.18 7.77 -15.06
N LEU A 145 -13.29 8.94 -14.42
CA LEU A 145 -12.15 9.81 -14.11
C LEU A 145 -11.14 9.10 -13.19
N LEU A 146 -11.59 8.42 -12.14
CA LEU A 146 -10.71 7.64 -11.27
C LEU A 146 -9.96 6.57 -12.07
N ARG A 147 -10.65 5.83 -12.93
CA ARG A 147 -10.01 4.82 -13.80
C ARG A 147 -8.91 5.44 -14.65
N GLU A 148 -9.17 6.56 -15.31
CA GLU A 148 -8.19 7.24 -16.16
C GLU A 148 -6.98 7.71 -15.35
N ILE A 149 -7.21 8.33 -14.18
CA ILE A 149 -6.15 8.75 -13.27
C ILE A 149 -5.27 7.55 -12.86
N LEU A 150 -5.88 6.43 -12.48
CA LEU A 150 -5.16 5.24 -12.04
C LEU A 150 -4.36 4.61 -13.18
N ILE A 151 -4.94 4.47 -14.37
CA ILE A 151 -4.24 3.92 -15.56
C ILE A 151 -3.07 4.82 -15.96
N ILE A 152 -3.30 6.14 -16.08
CA ILE A 152 -2.25 7.10 -16.43
C ILE A 152 -1.12 7.05 -15.39
N SER A 153 -1.44 7.00 -14.10
CA SER A 153 -0.45 6.94 -13.02
C SER A 153 0.35 5.63 -13.06
N PHE A 154 -0.32 4.52 -13.34
CA PHE A 154 0.29 3.20 -13.42
C PHE A 154 1.24 3.07 -14.62
N ASP A 155 0.81 3.52 -15.79
CA ASP A 155 1.57 3.46 -17.05
C ASP A 155 2.77 4.42 -17.04
N ASN A 156 2.63 5.61 -16.45
CA ASN A 156 3.67 6.62 -16.54
C ASN A 156 4.77 6.46 -15.49
N TYR A 157 4.49 6.06 -14.23
CA TYR A 157 5.55 5.96 -13.21
C TYR A 157 5.04 5.32 -11.88
N TYR A 158 4.60 4.05 -11.83
CA TYR A 158 4.10 3.46 -10.55
C TYR A 158 5.08 3.63 -9.36
N VAL A 159 6.38 3.55 -9.63
CA VAL A 159 7.47 3.79 -8.66
C VAL A 159 7.44 5.22 -8.08
N GLY A 160 6.95 6.20 -8.84
CA GLY A 160 6.79 7.60 -8.45
C GLY A 160 5.39 7.98 -7.95
N TYR A 161 4.39 7.11 -8.12
CA TYR A 161 2.99 7.34 -7.72
C TYR A 161 2.48 6.25 -6.75
N PRO A 162 3.03 6.17 -5.53
CA PRO A 162 2.69 5.13 -4.56
C PRO A 162 1.21 5.14 -4.13
N PHE A 163 0.56 6.30 -4.22
CA PHE A 163 -0.86 6.47 -3.96
C PHE A 163 -1.74 5.64 -4.93
N ALA A 164 -1.52 5.82 -6.24
CA ALA A 164 -2.28 5.11 -7.26
C ALA A 164 -2.07 3.60 -7.13
N ALA A 165 -0.83 3.16 -6.89
CA ALA A 165 -0.52 1.75 -6.63
C ALA A 165 -1.34 1.19 -5.45
N GLY A 166 -1.44 1.94 -4.35
CA GLY A 166 -2.21 1.55 -3.18
C GLY A 166 -3.69 1.33 -3.46
N ILE A 167 -4.35 2.27 -4.15
CA ILE A 167 -5.77 2.13 -4.53
C ILE A 167 -5.98 0.91 -5.42
N ILE A 168 -5.15 0.77 -6.46
CA ILE A 168 -5.24 -0.35 -7.41
C ILE A 168 -5.15 -1.67 -6.65
N LEU A 169 -4.20 -1.78 -5.71
CA LEU A 169 -3.97 -2.98 -4.92
C LEU A 169 -5.09 -3.27 -3.93
N ASP A 170 -5.61 -2.29 -3.21
CA ASP A 170 -6.73 -2.53 -2.32
C ASP A 170 -7.98 -2.94 -3.10
N LEU A 171 -8.30 -2.29 -4.22
CA LEU A 171 -9.44 -2.68 -5.05
C LEU A 171 -9.25 -4.07 -5.65
N PHE A 172 -8.08 -4.36 -6.20
CA PHE A 172 -7.77 -5.67 -6.77
C PHE A 172 -7.89 -6.77 -5.71
N LEU A 173 -7.20 -6.62 -4.57
CA LEU A 173 -7.10 -7.67 -3.55
C LEU A 173 -8.40 -7.90 -2.78
N ASN A 174 -9.31 -6.92 -2.74
CA ASN A 174 -10.64 -7.08 -2.12
C ASN A 174 -11.69 -7.65 -3.09
N SER A 175 -11.40 -7.69 -4.40
CA SER A 175 -12.35 -8.12 -5.43
C SER A 175 -11.90 -9.34 -6.24
N SER A 176 -10.63 -9.73 -6.12
CA SER A 176 -10.08 -10.91 -6.78
C SER A 176 -10.39 -12.19 -5.98
N GLU A 177 -10.73 -13.26 -6.69
CA GLU A 177 -10.80 -14.61 -6.08
C GLU A 177 -9.42 -15.11 -5.66
N THR A 178 -8.36 -14.62 -6.32
CA THR A 178 -6.96 -14.88 -5.95
C THR A 178 -6.58 -14.10 -4.71
N GLN A 179 -6.17 -14.80 -3.65
CA GLN A 179 -5.72 -14.18 -2.40
C GLN A 179 -4.19 -14.18 -2.32
N TYR A 180 -3.59 -13.01 -2.49
CA TYR A 180 -2.16 -12.82 -2.24
C TYR A 180 -1.92 -12.47 -0.77
N ASN A 181 -1.21 -13.36 -0.06
CA ASN A 181 -0.88 -13.18 1.35
C ASN A 181 0.28 -12.21 1.57
N ILE A 182 1.09 -11.97 0.53
CA ILE A 182 2.23 -11.07 0.54
C ILE A 182 2.17 -10.17 -0.70
N VAL A 183 2.34 -8.87 -0.50
CA VAL A 183 2.51 -7.91 -1.58
C VAL A 183 3.88 -7.27 -1.44
N LYS A 184 4.63 -7.16 -2.54
CA LYS A 184 5.95 -6.52 -2.57
C LYS A 184 5.98 -5.44 -3.64
N GLY A 185 6.53 -4.26 -3.32
CA GLY A 185 6.83 -3.25 -4.33
C GLY A 185 7.93 -2.29 -3.94
N SER A 186 8.52 -1.66 -4.95
CA SER A 186 9.62 -0.72 -4.82
C SER A 186 9.18 0.69 -5.24
N PHE A 187 9.50 1.69 -4.42
CA PHE A 187 9.08 3.07 -4.66
C PHE A 187 10.26 4.04 -4.60
N ARG A 188 10.24 5.03 -5.49
CA ARG A 188 11.24 6.10 -5.57
C ARG A 188 11.00 7.11 -4.45
N LYS A 189 12.09 7.49 -3.80
CA LYS A 189 12.15 8.50 -2.75
C LYS A 189 13.25 9.51 -3.04
N GLY A 190 13.13 10.66 -2.38
CA GLY A 190 14.03 11.79 -2.58
C GLY A 190 13.74 12.60 -3.84
N GLY A 191 14.59 13.57 -4.16
CA GLY A 191 14.37 14.51 -5.28
C GLY A 191 13.35 15.64 -5.00
N GLY A 192 12.83 15.73 -3.78
CA GLY A 192 11.89 16.77 -3.33
C GLY A 192 12.56 18.05 -2.80
N LYS A 193 11.84 18.86 -2.03
CA LYS A 193 12.40 20.08 -1.39
C LYS A 193 13.27 19.71 -0.17
N GLY A 194 14.26 20.55 0.15
CA GLY A 194 15.11 20.39 1.34
C GLY A 194 16.36 19.53 1.15
N LYS A 195 16.81 18.85 2.22
CA LYS A 195 18.12 18.17 2.30
C LYS A 195 18.33 17.01 1.30
N PHE A 196 17.26 16.57 0.63
CA PHE A 196 17.28 15.44 -0.30
C PHE A 196 17.03 15.82 -1.77
N LYS A 197 17.08 17.12 -2.11
CA LYS A 197 16.81 17.63 -3.47
C LYS A 197 17.65 16.98 -4.56
N ASN A 198 18.89 16.62 -4.23
CA ASN A 198 19.84 16.04 -5.18
C ASN A 198 20.08 14.54 -4.95
N THR A 199 19.26 13.89 -4.11
CA THR A 199 19.43 12.47 -3.81
C THR A 199 18.14 11.74 -4.15
N VAL A 200 18.23 10.76 -5.03
CA VAL A 200 17.15 9.86 -5.39
C VAL A 200 17.55 8.46 -4.96
N TRP A 201 16.65 7.73 -4.32
CA TRP A 201 16.84 6.32 -3.97
C TRP A 201 15.53 5.54 -4.14
N ILE A 202 15.60 4.22 -4.03
CA ILE A 202 14.47 3.31 -4.11
C ILE A 202 14.39 2.54 -2.80
N ASP A 203 13.22 2.54 -2.18
CA ASP A 203 12.93 1.75 -0.98
C ASP A 203 12.02 0.58 -1.38
N THR A 204 12.32 -0.62 -0.88
CA THR A 204 11.50 -1.83 -1.11
C THR A 204 10.63 -2.13 0.10
N TYR A 205 9.34 -2.28 -0.13
CA TYR A 205 8.34 -2.55 0.89
C TYR A 205 7.66 -3.88 0.65
N PHE A 206 7.18 -4.44 1.76
CA PHE A 206 6.34 -5.62 1.79
C PHE A 206 5.10 -5.33 2.63
N THR A 207 3.97 -5.91 2.26
CA THR A 207 2.76 -5.95 3.08
C THR A 207 2.38 -7.40 3.28
N ILE A 208 2.31 -7.82 4.54
CA ILE A 208 1.86 -9.16 4.93
C ILE A 208 0.39 -9.06 5.33
N LYS A 209 -0.46 -9.85 4.68
CA LYS A 209 -1.90 -9.84 4.91
C LYS A 209 -2.34 -10.88 5.92
N GLU A 210 -1.77 -12.08 5.83
CA GLU A 210 -2.20 -13.23 6.61
C GLU A 210 -1.07 -13.85 7.43
N ASN A 211 -1.41 -14.47 8.55
CA ASN A 211 -0.42 -15.07 9.46
C ASN A 211 0.12 -16.42 8.95
N ASN A 212 -0.59 -17.08 8.03
CA ASN A 212 -0.26 -18.41 7.51
C ASN A 212 1.08 -18.47 6.73
N VAL A 213 1.64 -17.33 6.32
CA VAL A 213 2.95 -17.24 5.67
C VAL A 213 4.10 -17.00 6.65
N ILE A 214 3.80 -16.77 7.94
CA ILE A 214 4.78 -16.42 8.96
C ILE A 214 5.25 -17.68 9.68
N SER A 215 6.57 -17.86 9.73
CA SER A 215 7.24 -18.94 10.46
C SER A 215 7.62 -18.54 11.89
N SER A 216 7.99 -17.27 12.13
CA SER A 216 8.24 -16.77 13.48
C SER A 216 8.22 -15.24 13.58
N LEU A 217 7.97 -14.74 14.79
CA LEU A 217 7.97 -13.32 15.13
C LEU A 217 8.92 -13.07 16.31
N ASN A 218 9.93 -12.22 16.10
CA ASN A 218 10.99 -11.99 17.09
C ASN A 218 11.22 -10.49 17.33
N LYS A 219 11.32 -10.09 18.60
CA LYS A 219 11.71 -8.72 18.95
C LYS A 219 13.21 -8.54 18.74
N ILE A 220 13.60 -7.47 18.03
CA ILE A 220 15.01 -7.17 17.77
C ILE A 220 15.52 -6.06 18.70
N CYS A 221 14.76 -4.97 18.87
CA CYS A 221 15.18 -3.81 19.68
C CYS A 221 14.05 -2.84 19.98
#